data_AF-A0A1J4X245-F1
#
_entry.id   AF-A0A1J4X245-F1
#
_cell.length_a   1.000
_cell.length_b   1.000
_cell.length_c   1.000
_cell.angle_alpha   90.00
_cell.angle_beta   90.00
_cell.angle_gamma   90.00
#
_symmetry.space_group_name_H-M   'P 1'
#
loop_
_entity.id
_entity.type
_entity.pdbx_description
1 polymer ?
#
loop_
_entity_poly.entity_id
_entity_poly.type
_entity_poly.pdbx_seq_one_letter_code
_entity_poly.pdbx_strand_id
1 'polypeptide(L)' 'MKGKLLNYLQDSRKELNHVSWPTRKQITELTMIVIGVTAVAAALIGAFDYFFQVVFGLMVR' A
#
# COMPACT_ATOMS: atom_id res chain seq x y z
N MET A 1 12.49 37.56 0.66
CA MET A 1 12.48 36.13 1.04
C MET A 1 11.26 35.33 0.57
N LYS A 2 10.09 35.93 0.30
CA LYS A 2 8.88 35.21 -0.16
C LYS A 2 8.94 34.63 -1.60
N GLY A 3 9.81 35.17 -2.46
CA GLY A 3 9.94 34.72 -3.85
C GLY A 3 10.64 33.36 -4.05
N LYS A 4 11.50 32.91 -3.11
CA LYS A 4 12.22 31.64 -3.25
C LYS A 4 11.31 30.41 -3.09
N LEU A 5 10.35 30.46 -2.16
CA LEU A 5 9.38 29.39 -1.92
C LEU A 5 8.38 29.26 -3.09
N LEU A 6 7.89 30.39 -3.61
CA LEU A 6 7.03 30.38 -4.79
C LEU A 6 7.74 29.83 -6.02
N ASN A 7 8.99 30.22 -6.26
CA ASN A 7 9.79 29.67 -7.35
C ASN A 7 10.03 28.17 -7.17
N TYR A 8 10.40 27.71 -5.96
CA TYR A 8 10.61 26.29 -5.68
C TYR A 8 9.36 25.43 -5.95
N LEU A 9 8.17 25.89 -5.56
CA LEU A 9 6.91 25.20 -5.85
C LEU A 9 6.58 25.21 -7.35
N GLN A 10 6.90 26.31 -8.03
CA GLN A 10 6.67 26.44 -9.47
C GLN A 10 7.60 25.51 -10.28
N ASP A 11 8.85 25.40 -9.87
CA ASP A 11 9.84 24.49 -10.48
C ASP A 11 9.51 23.03 -10.16
N SER A 12 9.12 22.71 -8.92
CA SER A 12 8.63 21.38 -8.54
C SER A 12 7.41 20.96 -9.37
N ARG A 13 6.48 21.89 -9.64
CA ARG A 13 5.32 21.61 -10.50
C ARG A 13 5.71 21.33 -11.96
N LYS A 14 6.74 22.03 -12.48
CA LYS A 14 7.26 21.76 -13.83
C LYS A 14 7.90 20.37 -13.91
N GLU A 15 8.61 19.93 -12.89
CA GLU A 15 9.20 18.58 -12.82
C GLU A 15 8.12 17.49 -12.71
N LEU A 16 7.10 17.70 -11.88
CA LEU A 16 5.96 16.77 -11.74
C LEU A 16 5.18 16.55 -13.04
N ASN A 17 5.19 17.53 -13.95
CA ASN A 17 4.57 17.39 -15.27
C ASN A 17 5.35 16.47 -16.22
N HIS A 18 6.65 16.25 -15.97
CA HIS A 18 7.47 15.31 -16.75
C HIS A 18 7.38 13.87 -16.20
N VAL A 19 6.73 13.68 -15.05
CA VAL A 19 6.52 12.35 -14.49
C VAL A 19 5.49 11.61 -15.33
N SER A 20 5.88 10.44 -15.82
CA SER A 20 4.99 9.53 -16.55
C SER A 20 4.09 8.80 -15.56
N TRP A 21 2.96 9.42 -15.22
CA TRP A 21 1.97 8.81 -14.34
C TRP A 21 1.31 7.61 -15.03
N PRO A 22 1.03 6.53 -14.27
CA PRO A 22 0.33 5.38 -14.82
C PRO A 22 -1.07 5.76 -15.29
N THR A 23 -1.52 5.08 -16.33
CA THR A 23 -2.88 5.22 -16.85
C THR A 23 -3.91 4.75 -15.81
N ARG A 24 -5.16 5.24 -15.91
CA ARG A 24 -6.25 4.82 -15.01
C ARG A 24 -6.43 3.30 -14.96
N LYS A 25 -6.28 2.63 -16.11
CA LYS A 25 -6.36 1.17 -16.22
C LYS A 25 -5.25 0.48 -15.43
N GLN A 26 -3.99 0.93 -15.58
CA GLN A 26 -2.85 0.38 -14.84
C GLN A 26 -3.03 0.55 -13.33
N ILE A 27 -3.54 1.69 -12.88
CA ILE A 27 -3.81 1.92 -11.45
C ILE A 27 -4.82 0.90 -10.92
N THR A 28 -5.92 0.66 -11.65
CA THR A 28 -6.93 -0.31 -11.23
C THR A 28 -6.39 -1.74 -11.21
N GLU A 29 -5.62 -2.14 -12.23
CA GLU A 29 -4.98 -3.46 -12.28
C GLU A 29 -4.02 -3.68 -11.12
N LEU A 30 -3.11 -2.73 -10.87
CA LEU A 30 -2.17 -2.79 -9.76
C LEU A 30 -2.89 -2.83 -8.40
N THR A 31 -3.95 -2.04 -8.23
CA THR A 31 -4.74 -2.03 -7.00
C THR A 31 -5.44 -3.37 -6.76
N MET A 32 -6.02 -3.97 -7.80
CA MET A 32 -6.65 -5.30 -7.70
C MET A 32 -5.64 -6.38 -7.30
N ILE A 33 -4.43 -6.33 -7.86
CA ILE A 33 -3.33 -7.25 -7.48
C ILE A 33 -2.99 -7.08 -5.99
N VAL A 34 -2.81 -5.85 -5.52
CA VAL A 34 -2.50 -5.58 -4.10
C VAL A 34 -3.61 -6.09 -3.19
N ILE A 35 -4.88 -5.85 -3.54
CA ILE A 35 -6.03 -6.37 -2.77
C ILE A 35 -5.99 -7.90 -2.72
N GLY A 36 -5.73 -8.56 -3.86
CA GLY A 36 -5.64 -10.02 -3.92
C GLY A 36 -4.52 -10.58 -3.03
N VAL A 37 -3.31 -10.02 -3.14
CA VAL A 37 -2.14 -10.48 -2.36
C VAL A 37 -2.34 -10.22 -0.86
N THR A 38 -2.88 -9.06 -0.49
CA THR A 38 -3.14 -8.72 0.92
C THR A 38 -4.25 -9.59 1.52
N ALA A 39 -5.30 -9.91 0.76
CA ALA A 39 -6.35 -10.83 1.21
C ALA A 39 -5.79 -12.24 1.46
N VAL A 40 -4.93 -12.74 0.57
CA VAL A 40 -4.27 -14.05 0.75
C VAL A 40 -3.36 -14.03 1.97
N ALA A 41 -2.53 -13.00 2.13
CA ALA A 41 -1.65 -12.87 3.29
C ALA A 41 -2.45 -12.80 4.60
N ALA A 42 -3.53 -12.02 4.64
CA ALA A 42 -4.41 -11.90 5.81
C ALA A 42 -5.08 -13.25 6.15
N ALA A 43 -5.55 -13.99 5.14
CA ALA A 43 -6.14 -15.31 5.35
C ALA A 43 -5.12 -16.31 5.93
N LEU A 44 -3.88 -16.31 5.41
CA LEU A 44 -2.82 -17.17 5.92
C LEU A 44 -2.47 -16.84 7.37
N ILE A 45 -2.16 -15.57 7.65
CA ILE A 45 -1.79 -15.11 9.00
C ILE A 45 -2.94 -15.39 9.97
N GLY A 46 -4.17 -15.03 9.61
CA GLY A 46 -5.33 -15.29 10.46
C GLY A 46 -5.60 -16.77 10.71
N ALA A 47 -5.36 -17.64 9.73
CA ALA A 47 -5.45 -19.09 9.92
C ALA A 47 -4.40 -19.60 10.90
N PHE A 48 -3.16 -19.11 10.82
CA PHE A 48 -2.10 -19.44 11.78
C PHE A 48 -2.43 -18.92 13.18
N ASP A 49 -2.90 -17.68 13.32
CA ASP A 49 -3.29 -17.10 14.61
C ASP A 49 -4.38 -17.95 15.28
N TYR A 50 -5.41 -18.35 14.52
CA TYR A 50 -6.47 -19.22 15.01
C TYR A 50 -5.93 -20.60 15.41
N PHE A 51 -5.09 -21.20 14.57
CA PHE A 51 -4.48 -22.50 14.85
C PHE A 51 -3.67 -22.45 16.16
N PHE A 52 -2.81 -21.44 16.33
CA PHE A 52 -2.02 -21.29 17.55
C PHE A 52 -2.90 -21.00 18.77
N GLN A 53 -3.96 -20.21 18.64
CA GLN A 53 -4.91 -19.95 19.72
C GLN A 53 -5.55 -21.25 20.22
N VAL A 54 -5.96 -22.15 19.32
CA VAL A 54 -6.55 -23.45 19.68
C VAL A 54 -5.52 -24.34 20.35
N VAL A 55 -4.31 -24.44 19.79
CA VAL A 55 -3.23 -25.30 20.32
C VAL A 55 -2.80 -24.84 21.71
N PHE A 56 -2.52 -23.54 21.90
CA PHE A 56 -2.14 -23.01 23.21
C PHE A 56 -3.29 -23.08 24.20
N GLY A 57 -4.52 -22.82 23.78
CA GLY A 57 -5.70 -22.98 24.62
C GLY A 57 -5.90 -24.41 25.13
N LEU A 58 -5.51 -25.41 24.36
CA LEU A 58 -5.55 -26.81 24.76
C LEU A 58 -4.37 -27.21 25.67
N MET A 59 -3.20 -26.58 25.53
CA MET A 59 -2.04 -26.81 26.40
C MET A 59 -2.14 -26.12 27.77
N VAL A 60 -2.76 -24.94 27.85
CA VAL A 60 -2.87 -24.13 29.07
C VAL A 60 -4.01 -24.60 29.99
N ARG A 61 -4.89 -25.46 29.47
CA ARG A 61 -6.02 -26.03 30.20
C ARG A 61 -5.69 -27.41 30.73
#